data_AF-A0A9E2QUZ5-F1
#
_entry.id   AF-A0A9E2QUZ5-F1
#
_cell.length_a   1.000
_cell.length_b   1.000
_cell.length_c   1.000
_cell.angle_alpha   90.00
_cell.angle_beta   90.00
_cell.angle_gamma   90.00
#
_symmetry.space_group_name_H-M   'P 1'
#
loop_
_entity.id
_entity.type
_entity.pdbx_description
1 polymer ?
#
loop_
_entity_poly.entity_id
_entity_poly.type
_entity_poly.pdbx_seq_one_letter_code
_entity_poly.pdbx_strand_id
1 'polypeptide(L)'
;MCSTAPITPNCPTVPPPVCNKPTWQITAQNSGSATQGGTMTVKLDNGYELQFSENSSQIKIINNCTQPPEVTTIWGDPHVDWNGRPGDEGRFFGTATFVLADDTKITINTVPYNNGNEWLANNVVVTKGDQALIVDGLAQTTKGDFKVYQGMNGKELDKLVGDGKLTV
;
A
#
# COMPACT_ATOMS: atom_id res chain seq x y z
N MET A 1 -3.83 -25.05 43.59
CA MET A 1 -4.20 -26.46 43.37
C MET A 1 -5.55 -26.46 42.66
N CYS A 2 -5.58 -26.74 41.35
CA CYS A 2 -6.83 -27.11 40.67
C CYS A 2 -6.88 -28.64 40.63
N SER A 3 -8.03 -29.15 41.07
CA SER A 3 -8.32 -30.55 41.33
C SER A 3 -8.51 -31.36 40.04
N THR A 4 -8.29 -32.66 40.16
CA THR A 4 -8.31 -33.70 39.12
C THR A 4 -9.70 -33.91 38.50
N ALA A 5 -9.85 -33.57 37.21
CA ALA A 5 -10.80 -34.20 36.28
C ALA A 5 -10.27 -34.03 34.84
N PRO A 6 -10.13 -35.09 34.02
CA PRO A 6 -9.69 -34.95 32.64
C PRO A 6 -10.91 -34.75 31.74
N ILE A 7 -11.41 -33.53 31.68
CA ILE A 7 -12.12 -33.04 30.49
C ILE A 7 -11.21 -32.01 29.84
N THR A 8 -10.68 -32.34 28.67
CA THR A 8 -9.97 -31.37 27.84
C THR A 8 -10.92 -30.19 27.59
N PRO A 9 -10.57 -28.94 27.96
CA PRO A 9 -11.32 -27.80 27.48
C PRO A 9 -11.15 -27.82 25.95
N ASN A 10 -12.23 -28.10 25.24
CA ASN A 10 -12.28 -27.99 23.79
C ASN A 10 -12.12 -26.51 23.47
N CYS A 11 -10.88 -26.04 23.38
CA CYS A 11 -10.57 -24.70 22.92
C CYS A 11 -11.02 -24.67 21.46
N PRO A 12 -12.02 -23.86 21.07
CA PRO A 12 -12.38 -23.75 19.67
C PRO A 12 -11.14 -23.27 18.92
N THR A 13 -10.53 -24.15 18.14
CA THR A 13 -9.47 -23.74 17.20
C THR A 13 -10.18 -22.90 16.16
N VAL A 14 -10.14 -21.57 16.34
CA VAL A 14 -10.53 -20.64 15.29
C VAL A 14 -9.72 -21.04 14.08
N PRO A 15 -10.34 -21.49 12.98
CA PRO A 15 -9.62 -21.85 11.78
C PRO A 15 -8.72 -20.67 11.39
N PRO A 16 -7.48 -20.92 10.92
CA PRO A 16 -6.67 -19.83 10.42
C PRO A 16 -7.50 -19.03 9.41
N PRO A 17 -7.38 -17.70 9.42
CA PRO A 17 -8.20 -16.83 8.59
C PRO A 17 -8.07 -17.27 7.13
N VAL A 18 -9.19 -17.57 6.47
CA VAL A 18 -9.17 -17.87 5.04
C VAL A 18 -8.92 -16.56 4.33
N CYS A 19 -7.69 -16.38 3.83
CA CYS A 19 -7.36 -15.22 3.04
C CYS A 19 -7.99 -15.34 1.65
N ASN A 20 -9.09 -14.62 1.42
CA ASN A 20 -9.66 -14.49 0.10
C ASN A 20 -8.69 -13.67 -0.77
N LYS A 21 -8.07 -14.33 -1.73
CA LYS A 21 -7.17 -13.74 -2.72
C LYS A 21 -7.97 -13.47 -4.01
N PRO A 22 -8.44 -12.24 -4.24
CA PRO A 22 -9.18 -11.91 -5.46
C PRO A 22 -8.25 -11.91 -6.68
N THR A 23 -8.69 -11.41 -7.81
CA THR A 23 -7.76 -10.95 -8.86
C THR A 23 -7.46 -9.46 -8.63
N TRP A 24 -6.51 -8.90 -9.39
CA TRP A 24 -6.30 -7.45 -9.36
C TRP A 24 -7.58 -6.72 -9.74
N GLN A 25 -8.16 -5.99 -8.80
CA GLN A 25 -9.46 -5.37 -8.98
C GLN A 25 -9.50 -4.01 -8.29
N ILE A 26 -9.80 -2.97 -9.07
CA ILE A 26 -10.20 -1.67 -8.52
C ILE A 26 -11.60 -1.83 -7.93
N THR A 27 -11.72 -1.66 -6.62
CA THR A 27 -13.00 -1.82 -5.90
C THR A 27 -13.68 -0.48 -5.63
N ALA A 28 -12.91 0.61 -5.60
CA ALA A 28 -13.42 1.97 -5.49
C ALA A 28 -12.46 2.94 -6.18
N GLN A 29 -13.00 3.93 -6.90
CA GLN A 29 -12.20 5.01 -7.48
C GLN A 29 -13.01 6.30 -7.58
N ASN A 30 -12.38 7.40 -7.21
CA ASN A 30 -12.81 8.76 -7.49
C ASN A 30 -11.60 9.51 -8.07
N SER A 31 -11.73 10.07 -9.28
CA SER A 31 -10.63 10.80 -9.94
C SER A 31 -10.34 12.18 -9.33
N GLY A 32 -11.13 12.61 -8.34
CA GLY A 32 -10.96 13.88 -7.65
C GLY A 32 -11.39 15.10 -8.46
N SER A 33 -11.18 16.26 -7.84
CA SER A 33 -11.39 17.61 -8.36
C SER A 33 -10.53 18.58 -7.55
N ALA A 34 -10.47 19.85 -7.95
CA ALA A 34 -9.70 20.86 -7.24
C ALA A 34 -10.12 21.04 -5.75
N THR A 35 -11.35 20.70 -5.37
CA THR A 35 -11.88 20.85 -4.00
C THR A 35 -11.93 19.54 -3.21
N GLN A 36 -11.96 18.40 -3.89
CA GLN A 36 -11.98 17.07 -3.29
C GLN A 36 -10.96 16.20 -4.00
N GLY A 37 -9.88 15.83 -3.30
CA GLY A 37 -8.87 14.98 -3.90
C GLY A 37 -9.37 13.58 -4.25
N GLY A 38 -8.75 12.96 -5.24
CA GLY A 38 -9.01 11.61 -5.71
C GLY A 38 -8.69 10.55 -4.68
N THR A 39 -9.38 9.42 -4.80
CA THR A 39 -9.18 8.23 -3.97
C THR A 39 -9.28 6.97 -4.80
N MET A 40 -8.61 5.92 -4.34
CA MET A 40 -8.68 4.61 -4.99
C MET A 40 -8.48 3.50 -3.97
N THR A 41 -9.18 2.39 -4.16
CA THR A 41 -8.91 1.11 -3.51
C THR A 41 -8.72 0.04 -4.58
N VAL A 42 -7.64 -0.72 -4.47
CA VAL A 42 -7.36 -1.89 -5.32
C VAL A 42 -7.06 -3.09 -4.44
N LYS A 43 -7.69 -4.22 -4.75
CA LYS A 43 -7.33 -5.51 -4.16
C LYS A 43 -6.38 -6.23 -5.10
N LEU A 44 -5.31 -6.78 -4.52
CA LEU A 44 -4.32 -7.57 -5.22
C LEU A 44 -4.62 -9.06 -5.05
N ASP A 45 -4.09 -9.87 -5.95
CA ASP A 45 -4.30 -11.32 -6.01
C ASP A 45 -3.52 -12.13 -4.97
N ASN A 46 -2.82 -11.45 -4.08
CA ASN A 46 -2.07 -12.04 -2.98
C ASN A 46 -2.72 -11.77 -1.62
N GLY A 47 -3.91 -11.15 -1.59
CA GLY A 47 -4.64 -10.82 -0.38
C GLY A 47 -4.33 -9.44 0.20
N TYR A 48 -3.44 -8.69 -0.45
CA TYR A 48 -3.20 -7.30 -0.10
C TYR A 48 -4.26 -6.37 -0.70
N GLU A 49 -4.53 -5.27 0.00
CA GLU A 49 -5.31 -4.14 -0.50
C GLU A 49 -4.47 -2.88 -0.43
N LEU A 50 -4.48 -2.10 -1.51
CA LEU A 50 -3.85 -0.79 -1.53
C LEU A 50 -4.93 0.29 -1.54
N GLN A 51 -4.76 1.30 -0.68
CA GLN A 51 -5.61 2.48 -0.64
C GLN A 51 -4.80 3.73 -0.90
N PHE A 52 -5.32 4.62 -1.73
CA PHE A 52 -4.69 5.87 -2.14
C PHE A 52 -5.62 7.05 -1.84
N SER A 53 -5.03 8.16 -1.37
CA SER A 53 -5.76 9.41 -1.11
C SER A 53 -4.91 10.61 -1.49
N GLU A 54 -5.33 11.31 -2.54
CA GLU A 54 -4.71 12.57 -2.99
C GLU A 54 -4.84 13.67 -1.94
N ASN A 55 -5.92 13.66 -1.13
CA ASN A 55 -6.12 14.68 -0.09
C ASN A 55 -5.04 14.72 0.99
N SER A 56 -4.29 13.63 1.15
CA SER A 56 -3.31 13.45 2.22
C SER A 56 -1.97 12.91 1.71
N SER A 57 -1.79 12.80 0.38
CA SER A 57 -0.64 12.10 -0.25
C SER A 57 -0.39 10.73 0.37
N GLN A 58 -1.46 10.02 0.72
CA GLN A 58 -1.39 8.83 1.56
C GLN A 58 -1.52 7.55 0.73
N ILE A 59 -0.74 6.55 1.15
CA ILE A 59 -0.83 5.17 0.68
C ILE A 59 -1.02 4.29 1.90
N LYS A 60 -1.93 3.32 1.83
CA LYS A 60 -1.99 2.20 2.78
C LYS A 60 -1.76 0.90 2.05
N ILE A 61 -0.89 0.07 2.61
CA ILE A 61 -0.65 -1.31 2.18
C ILE A 61 -1.22 -2.20 3.28
N ILE A 62 -2.32 -2.88 2.99
CA ILE A 62 -3.08 -3.66 3.97
C ILE A 62 -2.95 -5.14 3.64
N ASN A 63 -2.39 -5.93 4.55
CA ASN A 63 -2.37 -7.39 4.45
C ASN A 63 -3.65 -7.95 5.09
N ASN A 64 -4.64 -8.31 4.27
CA ASN A 64 -5.89 -8.88 4.79
C ASN A 64 -5.76 -10.37 5.16
N CYS A 65 -4.61 -11.01 4.89
CA CYS A 65 -4.38 -12.40 5.27
C CYS A 65 -4.00 -12.55 6.76
N THR A 66 -3.65 -11.47 7.46
CA THR A 66 -3.36 -11.50 8.90
C THR A 66 -4.59 -11.13 9.72
N GLN A 67 -4.60 -11.52 11.00
CA GLN A 67 -5.66 -11.16 11.95
C GLN A 67 -5.04 -10.70 13.29
N PRO A 68 -5.23 -9.42 13.69
CA PRO A 68 -5.85 -8.36 12.90
C PRO A 68 -5.05 -8.06 11.61
N PRO A 69 -5.67 -7.45 10.57
CA PRO A 69 -4.96 -7.05 9.36
C PRO A 69 -3.76 -6.15 9.70
N GLU A 70 -2.64 -6.43 9.06
CA GLU A 70 -1.45 -5.60 9.15
C GLU A 70 -1.58 -4.43 8.17
N VAL A 71 -1.22 -3.23 8.60
CA VAL A 71 -1.35 -2.00 7.83
C VAL A 71 -0.02 -1.26 7.86
N THR A 72 0.58 -1.08 6.69
CA THR A 72 1.66 -0.11 6.50
C THR A 72 1.04 1.18 5.96
N THR A 73 1.21 2.29 6.67
CA THR A 73 0.72 3.60 6.22
C THR A 73 1.91 4.44 5.76
N ILE A 74 1.77 5.14 4.64
CA ILE A 74 2.79 6.04 4.08
C ILE A 74 2.12 7.40 3.84
N TRP A 75 2.69 8.50 4.32
CA TRP A 75 2.07 9.83 4.22
C TRP A 75 3.07 10.98 4.43
N GLY A 76 2.67 12.20 4.00
CA GLY A 76 3.40 13.44 4.31
C GLY A 76 4.86 13.41 3.83
N ASP A 77 5.77 13.99 4.62
CA ASP A 77 7.23 14.00 4.44
C ASP A 77 7.87 12.65 4.76
N PRO A 78 7.99 11.79 3.75
CA PRO A 78 7.26 10.54 3.71
C PRO A 78 7.62 9.72 4.93
N HIS A 79 6.69 9.75 5.87
CA HIS A 79 6.67 8.86 7.01
C HIS A 79 6.16 7.51 6.54
N VAL A 80 6.72 6.45 7.11
CA VAL A 80 6.16 5.11 7.03
C VAL A 80 5.95 4.61 8.45
N ASP A 81 4.78 4.04 8.70
CA ASP A 81 4.45 3.36 9.96
C ASP A 81 4.05 1.92 9.65
N TRP A 82 4.65 0.99 10.39
CA TRP A 82 4.34 -0.43 10.31
C TRP A 82 3.42 -0.81 11.47
N ASN A 83 2.12 -0.98 11.17
CA ASN A 83 1.09 -1.45 12.11
C ASN A 83 0.75 -0.51 13.28
N GLY A 84 0.93 0.80 13.13
CA GLY A 84 0.57 1.78 14.16
C GLY A 84 1.38 1.63 15.45
N ARG A 85 2.59 1.06 15.37
CA ARG A 85 3.41 0.73 16.54
C ARG A 85 4.37 1.89 16.83
N PRO A 86 4.23 2.59 17.98
CA PRO A 86 5.13 3.67 18.34
C PRO A 86 6.59 3.21 18.36
N GLY A 87 7.46 3.88 17.61
CA GLY A 87 8.88 3.54 17.49
C GLY A 87 9.25 2.70 16.27
N ASP A 88 8.26 2.12 15.56
CA ASP A 88 8.42 1.47 14.26
C ASP A 88 8.03 2.45 13.13
N GLU A 89 8.41 3.72 13.25
CA GLU A 89 8.23 4.72 12.18
C GLU A 89 9.54 5.00 11.45
N GLY A 90 9.50 4.92 10.12
CA GLY A 90 10.60 5.28 9.23
C GLY A 90 10.33 6.56 8.46
N ARG A 91 11.36 7.05 7.76
CA ARG A 91 11.21 8.05 6.70
C ARG A 91 12.02 7.63 5.48
N PHE A 92 11.58 8.01 4.29
CA PHE A 92 12.36 7.88 3.08
C PHE A 92 12.50 9.20 2.33
N PHE A 93 13.40 9.29 1.37
CA PHE A 93 13.57 10.49 0.55
C PHE A 93 13.81 10.05 -0.90
N GLY A 94 13.13 10.69 -1.85
CA GLY A 94 13.16 10.27 -3.25
C GLY A 94 12.33 9.00 -3.50
N THR A 95 12.76 8.18 -4.46
CA THR A 95 12.08 6.93 -4.82
C THR A 95 12.38 5.82 -3.82
N ALA A 96 11.33 5.12 -3.37
CA ALA A 96 11.42 3.93 -2.52
C ALA A 96 10.54 2.80 -3.06
N THR A 97 10.95 1.56 -2.88
CA THR A 97 10.19 0.37 -3.31
C THR A 97 9.90 -0.55 -2.14
N PHE A 98 8.63 -0.90 -1.95
CA PHE A 98 8.19 -1.91 -1.00
C PHE A 98 7.99 -3.23 -1.74
N VAL A 99 8.63 -4.31 -1.29
CA VAL A 99 8.51 -5.63 -1.90
C VAL A 99 7.67 -6.52 -1.01
N LEU A 100 6.52 -6.97 -1.51
CA LEU A 100 5.65 -7.89 -0.80
C LEU A 100 6.21 -9.32 -0.85
N ALA A 101 5.68 -10.20 0.00
CA ALA A 101 6.16 -11.58 0.14
C ALA A 101 6.11 -12.45 -1.13
N ASP A 102 5.38 -12.03 -2.16
CA ASP A 102 5.26 -12.72 -3.45
C ASP A 102 5.94 -11.96 -4.60
N ASP A 103 6.92 -11.11 -4.28
CA ASP A 103 7.68 -10.27 -5.20
C ASP A 103 6.85 -9.19 -5.91
N THR A 104 5.61 -8.93 -5.47
CA THR A 104 4.89 -7.73 -5.90
C THR A 104 5.65 -6.51 -5.42
N LYS A 105 6.02 -5.62 -6.35
CA LYS A 105 6.73 -4.38 -6.05
C LYS A 105 5.76 -3.21 -6.03
N ILE A 106 5.93 -2.32 -5.07
CA ILE A 106 5.23 -1.04 -4.96
C ILE A 106 6.28 0.06 -4.90
N THR A 107 6.56 0.66 -6.05
CA THR A 107 7.54 1.76 -6.18
C THR A 107 6.83 3.09 -6.06
N ILE A 108 7.28 3.91 -5.11
CA ILE A 108 6.71 5.21 -4.78
C ILE A 108 7.73 6.28 -5.17
N ASN A 109 7.32 7.13 -6.10
CA ASN A 109 8.05 8.31 -6.52
C ASN A 109 7.48 9.54 -5.82
N THR A 110 8.38 10.38 -5.34
CA THR A 110 8.04 11.57 -4.55
C THR A 110 8.34 12.86 -5.29
N VAL A 111 7.63 13.92 -4.90
CA VAL A 111 7.87 15.30 -5.36
C VAL A 111 8.21 16.19 -4.16
N PRO A 112 9.06 17.22 -4.34
CA PRO A 112 9.41 18.12 -3.25
C PRO A 112 8.21 18.94 -2.78
N TYR A 113 8.15 19.21 -1.48
CA TYR A 113 7.15 20.02 -0.79
C TYR A 113 7.84 20.96 0.20
N ASN A 114 7.12 21.99 0.68
CA ASN A 114 7.61 22.97 1.66
C ASN A 114 9.01 23.51 1.31
N ASN A 115 9.16 24.06 0.10
CA ASN A 115 10.43 24.56 -0.46
C ASN A 115 11.55 23.51 -0.58
N GLY A 116 11.21 22.22 -0.69
CA GLY A 116 12.15 21.11 -0.85
C GLY A 116 12.69 20.55 0.46
N ASN A 117 12.14 20.98 1.60
CA ASN A 117 12.47 20.40 2.91
C ASN A 117 11.70 19.11 3.19
N GLU A 118 10.61 18.88 2.47
CA GLU A 118 9.72 17.73 2.64
C GLU A 118 9.46 17.07 1.28
N TRP A 119 8.99 15.82 1.28
CA TRP A 119 8.66 15.10 0.04
C TRP A 119 7.31 14.42 0.13
N LEU A 120 6.47 14.52 -0.90
CA LEU A 120 5.15 13.91 -0.95
C LEU A 120 5.10 12.78 -1.96
N ALA A 121 4.41 11.69 -1.64
CA ALA A 121 4.10 10.65 -2.64
C ALA A 121 3.25 11.24 -3.77
N ASN A 122 3.69 11.05 -5.01
CA ASN A 122 3.00 11.60 -6.18
C ASN A 122 2.65 10.55 -7.23
N ASN A 123 3.59 9.65 -7.52
CA ASN A 123 3.42 8.61 -8.50
C ASN A 123 3.75 7.26 -7.85
N VAL A 124 2.89 6.27 -8.05
CA VAL A 124 3.05 4.92 -7.52
C VAL A 124 2.93 3.93 -8.66
N VAL A 125 3.92 3.06 -8.79
CA VAL A 125 3.93 1.97 -9.75
C VAL A 125 3.87 0.66 -8.99
N VAL A 126 2.90 -0.18 -9.31
CA VAL A 126 2.76 -1.53 -8.76
C VAL A 126 2.94 -2.54 -9.87
N THR A 127 3.89 -3.45 -9.71
CA THR A 127 4.22 -4.49 -10.69
C THR A 127 4.19 -5.87 -10.05
N LYS A 128 3.61 -6.83 -10.77
CA LYS A 128 3.65 -8.25 -10.42
C LYS A 128 3.56 -9.11 -11.67
N GLY A 129 4.66 -9.74 -12.05
CA GLY A 129 4.71 -10.46 -13.33
C GLY A 129 4.27 -9.54 -14.47
N ASP A 130 3.23 -9.91 -15.21
CA ASP A 130 2.71 -9.07 -16.29
C ASP A 130 1.72 -8.00 -15.80
N GLN A 131 1.22 -8.06 -14.57
CA GLN A 131 0.26 -7.08 -14.06
C GLN A 131 0.94 -5.77 -13.70
N ALA A 132 0.30 -4.65 -14.08
CA ALA A 132 0.76 -3.30 -13.80
C ALA A 132 -0.39 -2.40 -13.33
N LEU A 133 -0.09 -1.54 -12.37
CA LEU A 133 -0.94 -0.42 -11.95
C LEU A 133 -0.05 0.81 -11.78
N ILE A 134 -0.48 1.93 -12.35
CA ILE A 134 0.14 3.23 -12.14
C ILE A 134 -0.92 4.15 -11.53
N VAL A 135 -0.60 4.74 -10.40
CA VAL A 135 -1.35 5.84 -9.78
C VAL A 135 -0.50 7.10 -9.93
N ASP A 136 -1.07 8.14 -10.51
CA ASP A 136 -0.38 9.41 -10.78
C ASP A 136 -1.19 10.58 -10.22
N GLY A 137 -0.55 11.69 -9.89
CA GLY A 137 -1.20 12.85 -9.27
C GLY A 137 -1.71 12.56 -7.86
N LEU A 138 -0.91 11.87 -7.03
CA LEU A 138 -1.26 11.58 -5.64
C LEU A 138 -0.91 12.74 -4.68
N ALA A 139 -0.04 13.65 -5.07
CA ALA A 139 0.46 14.69 -4.17
C ALA A 139 -0.62 15.74 -3.87
N GLN A 140 -0.94 15.94 -2.59
CA GLN A 140 -2.02 16.84 -2.14
C GLN A 140 -1.88 18.32 -2.53
N THR A 141 -0.71 18.72 -3.03
CA THR A 141 -0.42 20.07 -3.52
C THR A 141 -1.14 20.40 -4.81
N THR A 142 -1.49 19.38 -5.60
CA THR A 142 -2.29 19.52 -6.82
C THR A 142 -3.43 18.52 -6.69
N LYS A 143 -4.66 19.00 -6.86
CA LYS A 143 -5.85 18.16 -6.69
C LYS A 143 -6.65 18.11 -7.97
N GLY A 144 -7.22 16.94 -8.25
CA GLY A 144 -8.04 16.70 -9.43
C GLY A 144 -7.23 16.33 -10.66
N ASP A 145 -5.94 16.06 -10.52
CA ASP A 145 -5.10 15.44 -11.53
C ASP A 145 -4.80 13.95 -11.24
N PHE A 146 -5.39 13.39 -10.17
CA PHE A 146 -5.36 11.97 -9.84
C PHE A 146 -5.81 11.08 -11.00
N LYS A 147 -4.89 10.21 -11.46
CA LYS A 147 -5.11 9.28 -12.57
C LYS A 147 -4.67 7.87 -12.20
N VAL A 148 -5.36 6.92 -12.81
CA VAL A 148 -5.14 5.49 -12.61
C VAL A 148 -5.04 4.81 -13.96
N TYR A 149 -3.99 4.01 -14.13
CA TYR A 149 -3.77 3.20 -15.32
C TYR A 149 -3.51 1.76 -14.91
N GLN A 150 -4.26 0.81 -15.47
CA GLN A 150 -4.02 -0.62 -15.30
C GLN A 150 -3.62 -1.25 -16.63
N GLY A 151 -2.70 -2.21 -16.59
CA GLY A 151 -2.15 -2.85 -17.77
C GLY A 151 -1.55 -4.23 -17.52
N MET A 152 -1.13 -4.86 -18.61
CA MET A 152 -0.54 -6.20 -18.63
C MET A 152 0.92 -6.21 -19.12
N ASN A 153 1.63 -5.09 -18.95
CA ASN A 153 3.03 -4.89 -19.32
C ASN A 153 3.97 -4.76 -18.10
N GLY A 154 3.61 -5.37 -16.97
CA GLY A 154 4.29 -5.26 -15.67
C GLY A 154 5.79 -5.55 -15.72
N LYS A 155 6.23 -6.63 -16.37
CA LYS A 155 7.66 -6.97 -16.46
C LYS A 155 8.48 -5.94 -17.22
N GLU A 156 7.89 -5.32 -18.25
CA GLU A 156 8.56 -4.27 -19.02
C GLU A 156 8.58 -2.97 -18.23
N LEU A 157 7.45 -2.62 -17.61
CA LEU A 157 7.34 -1.45 -16.74
C LEU A 157 8.31 -1.53 -15.56
N ASP A 158 8.45 -2.68 -14.91
CA ASP A 158 9.38 -2.90 -13.79
C ASP A 158 10.84 -2.65 -14.18
N LYS A 159 11.23 -3.02 -15.41
CA LYS A 159 12.59 -2.76 -15.91
C LYS A 159 12.85 -1.28 -16.18
N LEU A 160 11.81 -0.52 -16.48
CA LEU A 160 11.89 0.91 -16.79
C LEU A 160 11.83 1.77 -15.52
N VAL A 161 11.16 1.28 -14.49
CA VAL A 161 11.02 1.98 -13.20
C VAL A 161 12.17 1.58 -12.30
N GLY A 162 13.01 2.54 -11.94
CA GLY A 162 14.09 2.29 -10.98
C GLY A 162 13.52 2.02 -9.59
N ASP A 163 14.00 0.98 -8.91
CA ASP A 163 13.55 0.59 -7.56
C ASP A 163 13.91 1.63 -6.46
N GLY A 164 14.60 2.71 -6.83
CA GLY A 164 15.09 3.71 -5.88
C GLY A 164 16.32 3.25 -5.10
N LYS A 165 16.71 4.04 -4.09
CA LYS A 165 17.86 3.70 -3.21
C LYS A 165 17.46 2.88 -1.99
N LEU A 166 16.17 2.86 -1.67
CA LEU A 166 15.61 2.15 -0.53
C LEU A 166 14.63 1.11 -1.04
N THR A 167 14.93 -0.15 -0.74
CA THR A 167 14.04 -1.29 -0.95
C THR A 167 13.76 -1.91 0.41
N VAL A 168 12.49 -2.04 0.76
CA VAL A 168 12.01 -2.52 2.08
C VAL A 168 11.09 -3.71 1.91
#